data_AF-A0A183IWF7-F1
#
_entry.id   AF-A0A183IWF7-F1
#
_cell.length_a   1.000
_cell.length_b   1.000
_cell.length_c   1.000
_cell.angle_alpha   90.00
_cell.angle_beta   90.00
_cell.angle_gamma   90.00
#
_symmetry.space_group_name_H-M   'P 1'
#
loop_
_entity.id
_entity.type
_entity.pdbx_description
1 polymer ?
#
loop_
_entity_poly.entity_id
_entity_poly.type
_entity_poly.pdbx_seq_one_letter_code
_entity_poly.pdbx_strand_id
1 'polypeptide(L)'
;MLFTVVRCAKEQNSKNDRSSSGNSHNLLYDVVINERPDTGQGFKDSDAPDVAKLDDDDSGNGGKVLARVALGRLVGKKVVVPNLDWSPDTDFEPGTSPQQAHGTEKRQRRNVTIFAFLGVPYAQPPVGSLRFQAPRMHSSFPADDLLTTSYKAACPQDIFSRSTLYVDVPYEFSTDEDCLYLNMSSSSRQYPVIVFFHGGGFQTGSANDWPGHVLASKGFLSLGDQFTGNYGLMDQTMILRWVRDNIYAFNGDAGQVTIIGHGAGAASVGLHMLMKPSAGLFHAAVAMSGADVSYHQVITNPMLAFNNTMKLGRQMGCTQSSLPAVWNCFLTRSPGDLIDGARNMLVEYNRYAFLPVVDKNVLLDSPERMLQQKLMVSPVPYVTGVNVDDGGEVLLAERDLARVQFLIDQKYVHYKILDYVIKRNYTTNREPAVEAIKYEYTYWPDPADNDKVRQEFIRFATDAYYVAPVSKAAQLRSEAGSMVFMYVNNYSITARSGADGHRLVPDWMGVCHECDLYLLFGFPWMPKNLLPLPLQGASWSDDDRSASDTLMTMWKGFASVR
;
A
#
# COMPACT_ATOMS: atom_id res chain seq x y z
N MET A 1 0.57 8.60 2.41
CA MET A 1 0.64 7.82 1.15
C MET A 1 1.52 8.55 0.15
N LEU A 2 1.80 8.04 -1.05
CA LEU A 2 2.93 8.60 -1.83
C LEU A 2 2.89 8.30 -3.33
N PHE A 3 3.50 9.20 -4.11
CA PHE A 3 3.46 9.31 -5.59
C PHE A 3 4.84 9.35 -6.24
N THR A 4 5.02 8.66 -7.37
CA THR A 4 6.23 8.70 -8.22
C THR A 4 5.88 8.48 -9.70
N VAL A 5 6.73 9.11 -10.51
CA VAL A 5 6.78 9.32 -11.98
C VAL A 5 7.19 8.09 -12.79
N VAL A 6 6.52 7.75 -13.91
CA VAL A 6 7.27 7.19 -15.08
C VAL A 6 6.70 7.41 -16.51
N ARG A 7 7.18 8.40 -17.29
CA ARG A 7 6.77 8.73 -18.69
C ARG A 7 6.43 7.54 -19.61
N CYS A 8 5.33 7.68 -20.37
CA CYS A 8 5.12 7.04 -21.68
C CYS A 8 4.69 8.10 -22.72
N ALA A 9 5.17 8.01 -23.97
CA ALA A 9 4.97 9.04 -25.00
C ALA A 9 3.67 8.85 -25.81
N LYS A 10 3.05 9.97 -26.25
CA LYS A 10 1.83 9.98 -27.07
C LYS A 10 2.20 10.14 -28.54
N GLU A 11 2.07 9.11 -29.36
CA GLU A 11 2.06 9.27 -30.82
C GLU A 11 0.83 10.10 -31.24
N GLN A 12 1.06 11.22 -31.92
CA GLN A 12 0.01 11.91 -32.66
C GLN A 12 -0.15 11.27 -34.04
N ASN A 13 -0.97 10.22 -34.14
CA ASN A 13 -1.43 9.76 -35.44
C ASN A 13 -2.67 10.57 -35.86
N SER A 14 -2.44 11.61 -36.65
CA SER A 14 -3.49 12.41 -37.27
C SER A 14 -4.09 11.68 -38.48
N LYS A 15 -5.27 11.07 -38.32
CA LYS A 15 -6.14 10.74 -39.46
C LYS A 15 -7.59 11.10 -39.17
N ASN A 16 -8.17 11.85 -40.12
CA ASN A 16 -9.61 12.07 -40.21
C ASN A 16 -10.33 10.73 -40.40
N ASP A 17 -11.55 10.60 -39.86
CA ASP A 17 -12.70 10.39 -40.74
C ASP A 17 -14.05 10.76 -40.11
N ARG A 18 -15.09 10.91 -40.94
CA ARG A 18 -16.39 11.51 -40.60
C ARG A 18 -17.54 10.50 -40.55
N SER A 19 -18.48 10.70 -39.60
CA SER A 19 -19.91 10.28 -39.65
C SER A 19 -20.19 8.76 -39.64
N SER A 20 -21.37 8.23 -39.26
CA SER A 20 -22.70 8.82 -39.04
C SER A 20 -23.59 8.02 -38.04
N SER A 21 -24.44 8.73 -37.29
CA SER A 21 -25.76 8.39 -36.69
C SER A 21 -26.34 6.96 -36.68
N GLY A 22 -26.95 6.58 -35.54
CA GLY A 22 -28.00 5.54 -35.45
C GLY A 22 -28.70 5.48 -34.07
N ASN A 23 -30.02 5.75 -34.01
CA ASN A 23 -30.84 5.78 -32.78
C ASN A 23 -31.46 4.43 -32.41
N SER A 24 -31.64 4.17 -31.10
CA SER A 24 -32.86 3.51 -30.58
C SER A 24 -33.04 3.70 -29.06
N HIS A 25 -34.28 3.98 -28.64
CA HIS A 25 -34.76 4.06 -27.24
C HIS A 25 -34.70 2.66 -26.53
N ASN A 26 -34.89 2.46 -25.21
CA ASN A 26 -35.91 3.07 -24.33
C ASN A 26 -35.73 2.77 -22.81
N LEU A 27 -36.39 3.56 -21.95
CA LEU A 27 -36.93 3.25 -20.59
C LEU A 27 -36.02 3.07 -19.35
N LEU A 28 -35.69 4.22 -18.72
CA LEU A 28 -36.10 4.63 -17.36
C LEU A 28 -36.20 3.62 -16.19
N TYR A 29 -35.38 3.89 -15.15
CA TYR A 29 -35.80 3.86 -13.75
C TYR A 29 -35.21 5.08 -13.03
N ASP A 30 -36.05 6.06 -12.66
CA ASP A 30 -35.60 7.28 -11.98
C ASP A 30 -35.28 7.02 -10.50
N VAL A 31 -34.10 7.46 -10.07
CA VAL A 31 -33.78 7.68 -8.66
C VAL A 31 -33.33 9.13 -8.52
N VAL A 32 -34.18 9.94 -7.89
CA VAL A 32 -33.99 11.39 -7.75
C VAL A 32 -32.75 11.70 -6.90
N ILE A 33 -31.75 12.32 -7.52
CA ILE A 33 -30.65 13.01 -6.84
C ILE A 33 -30.86 14.51 -7.10
N ASN A 34 -30.87 15.32 -6.03
CA ASN A 34 -31.07 16.76 -6.15
C ASN A 34 -29.87 17.43 -6.84
N GLU A 35 -30.03 17.74 -8.13
CA GLU A 35 -29.11 18.62 -8.86
C GLU A 35 -29.26 20.08 -8.41
N ARG A 36 -28.14 20.83 -8.42
CA ARG A 36 -28.16 22.28 -8.18
C ARG A 36 -28.55 23.04 -9.45
N PRO A 37 -29.07 24.27 -9.36
CA PRO A 37 -29.63 24.97 -10.52
C PRO A 37 -28.58 25.25 -11.60
N ASP A 38 -28.95 24.93 -12.84
CA ASP A 38 -28.21 25.22 -14.05
C ASP A 38 -28.22 26.73 -14.35
N THR A 39 -27.05 27.38 -14.27
CA THR A 39 -26.84 28.74 -14.75
C THR A 39 -25.92 28.72 -15.96
N GLY A 40 -26.51 28.53 -17.14
CA GLY A 40 -25.79 28.45 -18.40
C GLY A 40 -24.97 29.72 -18.71
N GLN A 41 -23.65 29.62 -18.53
CA GLN A 41 -22.66 30.40 -19.25
C GLN A 41 -21.63 29.44 -19.84
N GLY A 42 -21.53 29.43 -21.18
CA GLY A 42 -20.58 28.56 -21.87
C GLY A 42 -19.14 28.96 -21.55
N PHE A 43 -18.37 28.03 -21.01
CA PHE A 43 -16.92 28.16 -20.91
C PHE A 43 -16.35 28.35 -22.32
N LYS A 44 -15.66 29.48 -22.52
CA LYS A 44 -14.78 29.66 -23.67
C LYS A 44 -13.45 28.98 -23.35
N ASP A 45 -12.79 28.40 -24.35
CA ASP A 45 -11.45 27.79 -24.27
C ASP A 45 -10.31 28.83 -24.06
N SER A 46 -10.51 29.82 -23.18
CA SER A 46 -9.52 30.87 -22.86
C SER A 46 -9.05 30.87 -21.40
N ASP A 47 -9.72 30.14 -20.50
CA ASP A 47 -9.43 30.12 -19.06
C ASP A 47 -8.81 28.78 -18.62
N ALA A 48 -7.93 28.21 -19.44
CA ALA A 48 -7.01 27.18 -18.96
C ALA A 48 -6.05 27.84 -17.95
N PRO A 49 -5.96 27.35 -16.69
CA PRO A 49 -5.06 27.95 -15.71
C PRO A 49 -3.61 27.86 -16.21
N ASP A 50 -2.88 28.97 -16.11
CA ASP A 50 -1.48 29.08 -16.53
C ASP A 50 -0.67 27.86 -16.09
N VAL A 51 -0.01 27.21 -17.05
CA VAL A 51 0.71 25.95 -16.83
C VAL A 51 1.74 26.16 -15.71
N ALA A 52 1.53 25.46 -14.59
CA ALA A 52 2.35 25.58 -13.40
C ALA A 52 3.82 25.28 -13.74
N LYS A 53 4.66 26.31 -13.77
CA LYS A 53 6.10 26.13 -13.81
C LYS A 53 6.58 25.68 -12.44
N LEU A 54 7.36 24.61 -12.43
CA LEU A 54 8.31 24.35 -11.36
C LEU A 54 9.39 25.42 -11.48
N ASP A 55 9.14 26.59 -10.89
CA ASP A 55 10.08 27.72 -10.93
C ASP A 55 11.35 27.34 -10.14
N ASP A 56 12.45 27.15 -10.87
CA ASP A 56 13.78 26.90 -10.32
C ASP A 56 14.32 28.26 -9.85
N ASP A 57 14.18 28.57 -8.56
CA ASP A 57 14.70 29.81 -7.97
C ASP A 57 16.22 29.73 -7.80
N ASP A 58 16.93 29.96 -8.91
CA ASP A 58 18.38 29.93 -9.01
C ASP A 58 19.05 31.14 -8.31
N SER A 59 18.27 31.98 -7.59
CA SER A 59 18.74 33.16 -6.86
C SER A 59 19.45 32.84 -5.52
N GLY A 60 20.32 31.83 -5.53
CA GLY A 60 21.27 31.54 -4.44
C GLY A 60 20.66 31.01 -3.14
N ASN A 61 19.36 30.71 -3.09
CA ASN A 61 18.63 30.39 -1.85
C ASN A 61 18.13 28.93 -1.76
N GLY A 62 19.02 27.99 -2.09
CA GLY A 62 19.00 26.65 -1.48
C GLY A 62 17.92 25.67 -1.97
N GLY A 63 17.86 25.38 -3.27
CA GLY A 63 17.32 24.10 -3.79
C GLY A 63 15.86 23.79 -3.47
N LYS A 64 15.03 24.83 -3.29
CA LYS A 64 13.57 24.70 -3.13
C LYS A 64 12.90 24.64 -4.50
N VAL A 65 11.69 24.11 -4.53
CA VAL A 65 10.84 24.06 -5.74
C VAL A 65 9.40 24.38 -5.37
N LEU A 66 8.69 25.12 -6.21
CA LEU A 66 7.31 25.55 -5.97
C LEU A 66 6.34 24.77 -6.86
N ALA A 67 5.22 24.34 -6.27
CA ALA A 67 4.07 23.81 -6.99
C ALA A 67 2.80 24.55 -6.56
N ARG A 68 1.95 24.94 -7.52
CA ARG A 68 0.69 25.65 -7.26
C ARG A 68 -0.48 24.70 -7.48
N VAL A 69 -1.29 24.50 -6.43
CA VAL A 69 -2.50 23.68 -6.46
C VAL A 69 -3.71 24.54 -6.08
N ALA A 70 -4.93 24.00 -6.24
CA ALA A 70 -6.17 24.75 -5.94
C ALA A 70 -6.27 25.23 -4.48
N LEU A 71 -5.57 24.56 -3.55
CA LEU A 71 -5.58 24.84 -2.11
C LEU A 71 -4.51 25.84 -1.64
N GLY A 72 -3.55 26.23 -2.50
CA GLY A 72 -2.42 27.11 -2.16
C GLY A 72 -1.12 26.72 -2.87
N ARG A 73 0.02 27.23 -2.40
CA ARG A 73 1.36 26.85 -2.92
C ARG A 73 2.07 25.89 -1.96
N LEU A 74 2.82 24.96 -2.54
CA LEU A 74 3.60 23.94 -1.86
C LEU A 74 5.08 24.15 -2.16
N VAL A 75 5.90 24.18 -1.12
CA VAL A 75 7.36 24.36 -1.22
C VAL A 75 8.04 23.02 -0.98
N GLY A 76 8.52 22.38 -2.04
CA GLY A 76 9.29 21.13 -2.01
C GLY A 76 10.80 21.38 -1.98
N LYS A 77 11.57 20.30 -2.16
CA LYS A 77 13.04 20.33 -2.28
C LYS A 77 13.54 19.56 -3.50
N LYS A 78 14.64 20.04 -4.08
CA LYS A 78 15.42 19.37 -5.13
C LYS A 78 16.23 18.24 -4.48
N VAL A 79 16.18 17.04 -5.04
CA VAL A 79 16.96 15.87 -4.59
C VAL A 79 17.74 15.35 -5.78
N VAL A 80 19.06 15.22 -5.63
CA VAL A 80 19.94 14.66 -6.66
C VAL A 80 20.29 13.23 -6.29
N VAL A 81 19.95 12.29 -7.17
CA VAL A 81 20.34 10.88 -7.07
C VAL A 81 21.56 10.67 -7.98
N PRO A 82 22.77 10.49 -7.43
CA PRO A 82 23.99 10.41 -8.22
C PRO A 82 24.25 8.99 -8.73
N ASN A 83 25.06 8.89 -9.78
CA ASN A 83 25.63 7.63 -10.29
C ASN A 83 24.62 6.57 -10.80
N LEU A 84 23.43 6.98 -11.21
CA LEU A 84 22.48 6.07 -11.88
C LEU A 84 22.99 5.73 -13.29
N ASP A 85 22.85 4.48 -13.70
CA ASP A 85 23.12 3.98 -15.04
C ASP A 85 21.93 4.18 -16.00
N TRP A 86 20.83 4.76 -15.51
CA TRP A 86 19.67 5.20 -16.26
C TRP A 86 19.28 6.65 -15.91
N SER A 87 18.58 7.30 -16.83
CA SER A 87 17.96 8.63 -16.65
C SER A 87 16.49 8.60 -17.08
N PRO A 88 15.56 9.22 -16.32
CA PRO A 88 14.17 9.39 -16.74
C PRO A 88 14.02 10.10 -18.09
N ASP A 89 15.01 10.92 -18.46
CA ASP A 89 14.93 11.82 -19.60
C ASP A 89 15.45 11.26 -20.93
N THR A 90 16.33 10.24 -20.90
CA THR A 90 17.03 9.74 -22.10
C THR A 90 16.85 8.27 -22.38
N ASP A 91 16.68 7.41 -21.37
CA ASP A 91 16.95 5.97 -21.54
C ASP A 91 15.68 5.12 -21.69
N PHE A 92 14.55 5.77 -21.98
CA PHE A 92 13.22 5.14 -22.03
C PHE A 92 12.36 5.71 -23.18
N GLU A 93 12.70 5.31 -24.40
CA GLU A 93 11.81 5.36 -25.56
C GLU A 93 11.01 4.04 -25.62
N PRO A 94 9.69 4.05 -25.82
CA PRO A 94 8.90 2.81 -25.88
C PRO A 94 9.24 1.99 -27.13
N GLY A 95 9.65 0.73 -26.95
CA GLY A 95 9.90 -0.22 -28.04
C GLY A 95 11.15 -1.09 -27.88
N THR A 96 12.09 -0.73 -27.00
CA THR A 96 13.27 -1.57 -26.73
C THR A 96 12.90 -2.79 -25.88
N SER A 97 13.14 -3.99 -26.42
CA SER A 97 12.94 -5.25 -25.70
C SER A 97 13.87 -5.34 -24.47
N PRO A 98 13.43 -5.94 -23.33
CA PRO A 98 14.32 -6.24 -22.21
C PRO A 98 15.56 -7.05 -22.62
N GLN A 99 15.44 -7.89 -23.65
CA GLN A 99 16.54 -8.71 -24.16
C GLN A 99 17.57 -7.91 -24.97
N GLN A 100 17.22 -6.71 -25.46
CA GLN A 100 18.17 -5.79 -26.11
C GLN A 100 18.93 -4.92 -25.10
N ALA A 101 18.52 -4.90 -23.83
CA ALA A 101 19.23 -4.16 -22.77
C ALA A 101 20.49 -4.88 -22.26
N HIS A 102 20.68 -6.17 -22.55
CA HIS A 102 21.87 -6.95 -22.20
C HIS A 102 23.08 -6.72 -23.14
N GLY A 103 23.21 -5.52 -23.71
CA GLY A 103 24.44 -5.09 -24.36
C GLY A 103 25.49 -4.73 -23.30
N THR A 104 26.70 -5.28 -23.39
CA THR A 104 27.83 -5.05 -22.46
C THR A 104 28.43 -3.63 -22.51
N GLU A 105 27.71 -2.65 -23.06
CA GLU A 105 28.13 -1.25 -23.05
C GLU A 105 27.85 -0.65 -21.67
N LYS A 106 28.92 -0.19 -21.00
CA LYS A 106 28.81 0.54 -19.73
C LYS A 106 28.03 1.83 -19.96
N ARG A 107 26.73 1.83 -19.63
CA ARG A 107 25.91 3.05 -19.61
C ARG A 107 26.60 4.12 -18.77
N GLN A 108 26.67 5.32 -19.31
CA GLN A 108 27.38 6.43 -18.70
C GLN A 108 26.63 6.85 -17.44
N ARG A 109 27.23 6.63 -16.25
CA ARG A 109 26.63 7.00 -14.96
C ARG A 109 26.34 8.50 -14.91
N ARG A 110 25.11 8.87 -14.55
CA ARG A 110 24.59 10.24 -14.53
C ARG A 110 23.98 10.58 -13.18
N ASN A 111 23.84 11.88 -12.92
CA ASN A 111 23.11 12.40 -11.78
C ASN A 111 21.70 12.76 -12.24
N VAL A 112 20.68 12.19 -11.62
CA VAL A 112 19.27 12.48 -11.90
C VAL A 112 18.75 13.44 -10.84
N THR A 113 18.02 14.48 -11.27
CA THR A 113 17.33 15.39 -10.37
C THR A 113 15.86 15.01 -10.27
N ILE A 114 15.36 14.87 -9.05
CA ILE A 114 13.94 14.72 -8.75
C ILE A 114 13.49 15.84 -7.80
N PHE A 115 12.21 16.17 -7.82
CA PHE A 115 11.60 17.16 -6.93
C PHE A 115 10.77 16.42 -5.89
N ALA A 116 11.03 16.63 -4.60
CA ALA A 116 10.35 15.94 -3.51
C ALA A 116 9.49 16.91 -2.68
N PHE A 117 8.21 16.58 -2.50
CA PHE A 117 7.30 17.27 -1.60
C PHE A 117 6.85 16.26 -0.54
N LEU A 118 7.28 16.46 0.70
CA LEU A 118 7.08 15.55 1.83
C LEU A 118 6.15 16.22 2.85
N GLY A 119 5.19 15.47 3.39
CA GLY A 119 4.24 16.03 4.35
C GLY A 119 3.20 16.98 3.76
N VAL A 120 2.72 16.70 2.54
CA VAL A 120 1.61 17.44 1.91
C VAL A 120 0.28 16.98 2.54
N PRO A 121 -0.52 17.86 3.15
CA PRO A 121 -1.80 17.48 3.75
C PRO A 121 -2.85 17.24 2.65
N TYR A 122 -3.55 16.10 2.72
CA TYR A 122 -4.63 15.78 1.78
C TYR A 122 -6.03 15.88 2.40
N ALA A 123 -6.13 15.80 3.73
CA ALA A 123 -7.38 15.87 4.48
C ALA A 123 -7.17 16.51 5.84
N GLN A 124 -8.23 17.12 6.37
CA GLN A 124 -8.24 17.76 7.69
C GLN A 124 -7.82 16.75 8.78
N PRO A 125 -7.03 17.17 9.79
CA PRO A 125 -6.58 16.27 10.86
C PRO A 125 -7.77 15.58 11.55
N PRO A 126 -7.78 14.24 11.69
CA PRO A 126 -8.89 13.45 12.23
C PRO A 126 -8.90 13.49 13.77
N VAL A 127 -8.78 14.69 14.34
CA VAL A 127 -8.68 14.93 15.78
C VAL A 127 -10.01 15.42 16.35
N GLY A 128 -10.20 15.21 17.66
CA GLY A 128 -11.38 15.68 18.38
C GLY A 128 -12.69 15.18 17.75
N SER A 129 -13.53 16.09 17.28
CA SER A 129 -14.81 15.75 16.64
C SER A 129 -14.69 15.12 15.25
N LEU A 130 -13.51 15.16 14.61
CA LEU A 130 -13.23 14.48 13.35
C LEU A 130 -12.68 13.06 13.53
N ARG A 131 -12.31 12.67 14.77
CA ARG A 131 -11.85 11.31 15.07
C ARG A 131 -12.96 10.29 14.76
N PHE A 132 -12.58 9.22 14.08
CA PHE A 132 -13.49 8.16 13.62
C PHE A 132 -14.66 8.71 12.77
N GLN A 133 -14.36 9.66 11.87
CA GLN A 133 -15.26 10.10 10.81
C GLN A 133 -14.60 9.93 9.44
N ALA A 134 -15.39 10.03 8.38
CA ALA A 134 -14.85 10.13 7.03
C ALA A 134 -13.94 11.36 6.89
N PRO A 135 -12.79 11.26 6.19
CA PRO A 135 -11.89 12.38 5.97
C PRO A 135 -12.57 13.53 5.25
N ARG A 136 -12.20 14.76 5.61
CA ARG A 136 -12.74 15.99 5.01
C ARG A 136 -11.66 16.73 4.25
N MET A 137 -11.99 17.30 3.10
CA MET A 137 -11.05 18.13 2.35
C MET A 137 -10.66 19.38 3.15
N HIS A 138 -9.45 19.88 2.93
CA HIS A 138 -9.12 21.26 3.29
C HIS A 138 -9.93 22.24 2.42
N SER A 139 -10.37 23.35 3.01
CA SER A 139 -10.88 24.50 2.25
C SER A 139 -9.76 25.37 1.67
N SER A 140 -8.61 25.39 2.34
CA SER A 140 -7.36 26.05 1.97
C SER A 140 -6.23 25.44 2.77
N PHE A 141 -4.97 25.61 2.35
CA PHE A 141 -3.84 25.30 3.22
C PHE A 141 -3.71 26.29 4.40
N PRO A 142 -2.98 25.92 5.48
CA PRO A 142 -2.76 26.80 6.64
C PRO A 142 -1.91 28.04 6.36
N ALA A 143 -1.20 28.07 5.23
CA ALA A 143 -0.32 29.16 4.80
C ALA A 143 -0.33 29.25 3.27
N ASP A 144 -0.09 30.45 2.73
CA ASP A 144 -0.02 30.69 1.27
C ASP A 144 1.15 29.97 0.59
N ASP A 145 2.23 29.73 1.33
CA ASP A 145 3.41 28.92 0.99
C ASP A 145 3.61 27.85 2.07
N LEU A 146 3.10 26.64 1.84
CA LEU A 146 3.22 25.53 2.78
C LEU A 146 4.53 24.76 2.57
N LEU A 147 5.39 24.73 3.60
CA LEU A 147 6.67 24.03 3.55
C LEU A 147 6.49 22.50 3.64
N THR A 148 6.95 21.80 2.61
CA THR A 148 6.81 20.34 2.43
C THR A 148 8.15 19.67 2.15
N THR A 149 9.12 19.91 3.03
CA THR A 149 10.52 19.45 2.86
C THR A 149 10.92 18.29 3.77
N SER A 150 10.06 17.91 4.73
CA SER A 150 10.30 16.85 5.71
C SER A 150 9.08 15.93 5.82
N TYR A 151 9.32 14.67 6.18
CA TYR A 151 8.24 13.75 6.53
C TYR A 151 7.43 14.28 7.73
N LYS A 152 6.18 13.85 7.82
CA LYS A 152 5.27 14.10 8.95
C LYS A 152 5.11 12.83 9.79
N ALA A 153 4.51 12.96 10.96
CA ALA A 153 4.31 11.84 11.87
C ALA A 153 3.52 10.69 11.20
N ALA A 154 3.81 9.46 11.60
CA ALA A 154 2.98 8.31 11.26
C ALA A 154 1.65 8.37 12.05
N CYS A 155 0.63 7.65 11.58
CA CYS A 155 -0.58 7.49 12.39
C CYS A 155 -0.29 6.64 13.65
N PRO A 156 -1.04 6.82 14.75
CA PRO A 156 -0.77 6.14 16.02
C PRO A 156 -0.88 4.62 15.85
N GLN A 157 0.16 3.90 16.28
CA GLN A 157 0.30 2.47 16.07
C GLN A 157 1.24 1.84 17.11
N ASP A 158 1.11 0.54 17.35
CA ASP A 158 2.06 -0.18 18.18
C ASP A 158 3.36 -0.49 17.43
N ILE A 159 4.37 0.37 17.62
CA ILE A 159 5.70 0.20 17.02
C ILE A 159 6.39 -1.11 17.47
N PHE A 160 6.06 -1.61 18.66
CA PHE A 160 6.60 -2.85 19.21
C PHE A 160 5.88 -4.10 18.66
N SER A 161 4.83 -3.94 17.85
CA SER A 161 4.17 -5.04 17.12
C SER A 161 4.67 -5.23 15.68
N ARG A 162 5.49 -4.32 15.15
CA ARG A 162 6.00 -4.38 13.76
C ARG A 162 6.84 -5.63 13.51
N SER A 163 6.49 -6.40 12.48
CA SER A 163 7.19 -7.61 12.00
C SER A 163 8.42 -7.27 11.13
N THR A 164 9.40 -6.53 11.66
CA THR A 164 10.58 -6.09 10.90
C THR A 164 11.89 -6.33 11.66
N LEU A 165 13.00 -6.45 10.91
CA LEU A 165 14.34 -6.69 11.44
C LEU A 165 14.94 -5.50 12.21
N TYR A 166 14.33 -4.31 12.11
CA TYR A 166 14.99 -3.03 12.43
C TYR A 166 14.29 -2.19 13.49
N VAL A 167 13.53 -2.80 14.41
CA VAL A 167 12.62 -2.04 15.29
C VAL A 167 13.36 -1.18 16.31
N ASP A 168 14.50 -1.64 16.80
CA ASP A 168 15.30 -0.92 17.81
C ASP A 168 16.29 0.08 17.17
N VAL A 169 16.22 0.30 15.85
CA VAL A 169 17.04 1.31 15.17
C VAL A 169 16.43 2.69 15.43
N PRO A 170 17.23 3.70 15.86
CA PRO A 170 16.73 5.05 16.05
C PRO A 170 16.35 5.68 14.71
N TYR A 171 15.08 5.55 14.35
CA TYR A 171 14.39 6.40 13.39
C TYR A 171 13.64 7.49 14.17
N GLU A 172 13.44 8.68 13.59
CA GLU A 172 12.51 9.68 14.14
C GLU A 172 11.06 9.23 13.93
N PHE A 173 10.69 8.10 14.55
CA PHE A 173 9.36 7.53 14.47
C PHE A 173 8.43 8.27 15.43
N SER A 174 8.01 9.46 15.00
CA SER A 174 6.93 10.20 15.63
C SER A 174 5.58 9.65 15.18
N THR A 175 4.65 9.55 16.12
CA THR A 175 3.24 9.25 15.85
C THR A 175 2.35 10.39 16.32
N ASP A 176 1.40 10.80 15.51
CA ASP A 176 0.39 11.80 15.83
C ASP A 176 -0.95 11.40 15.18
N GLU A 177 -2.07 11.89 15.69
CA GLU A 177 -3.36 11.76 15.00
C GLU A 177 -3.47 12.71 13.81
N ASP A 178 -2.76 13.85 13.84
CA ASP A 178 -2.48 14.62 12.63
C ASP A 178 -1.45 13.86 11.76
N CYS A 179 -1.94 12.86 11.03
CA CYS A 179 -1.15 11.97 10.17
C CYS A 179 -1.66 11.87 8.73
N LEU A 180 -2.68 12.66 8.33
CA LEU A 180 -3.28 12.62 6.98
C LEU A 180 -2.45 13.39 5.95
N TYR A 181 -1.22 12.91 5.79
CA TYR A 181 -0.22 13.44 4.89
C TYR A 181 0.14 12.45 3.77
N LEU A 182 0.39 13.01 2.60
CA LEU A 182 1.04 12.33 1.49
C LEU A 182 2.41 12.93 1.24
N ASN A 183 3.29 12.09 0.70
CA ASN A 183 4.58 12.48 0.17
C ASN A 183 4.47 12.40 -1.37
N MET A 184 5.41 12.94 -2.12
CA MET A 184 5.53 12.72 -3.58
C MET A 184 6.93 13.03 -4.08
N SER A 185 7.32 12.36 -5.16
CA SER A 185 8.40 12.80 -6.03
C SER A 185 7.89 13.04 -7.45
N SER A 186 8.34 14.14 -8.05
CA SER A 186 8.05 14.54 -9.42
C SER A 186 9.32 14.79 -10.24
N SER A 187 9.14 14.93 -11.55
CA SER A 187 10.18 15.29 -12.52
C SER A 187 9.72 16.47 -13.39
N SER A 188 10.62 16.98 -14.22
CA SER A 188 10.37 18.13 -15.12
C SER A 188 9.51 17.82 -16.36
N ARG A 189 9.06 16.57 -16.54
CA ARG A 189 8.30 16.11 -17.72
C ARG A 189 6.99 15.46 -17.32
N GLN A 190 6.07 15.26 -18.26
CA GLN A 190 4.79 14.59 -17.98
C GLN A 190 4.93 13.07 -17.75
N TYR A 191 4.17 12.51 -16.80
CA TYR A 191 4.26 11.10 -16.40
C TYR A 191 2.94 10.46 -15.94
N PRO A 192 2.68 9.15 -16.20
CA PRO A 192 1.74 8.37 -15.41
C PRO A 192 2.20 8.25 -13.96
N VAL A 193 1.21 8.08 -13.08
CA VAL A 193 1.30 8.32 -11.64
C VAL A 193 1.11 7.01 -10.91
N ILE A 194 2.13 6.57 -10.17
CA ILE A 194 2.01 5.39 -9.33
C ILE A 194 1.63 5.82 -7.90
N VAL A 195 0.60 5.19 -7.33
CA VAL A 195 0.11 5.38 -5.95
C VAL A 195 0.27 4.07 -5.20
N PHE A 196 1.14 3.99 -4.20
CA PHE A 196 1.24 2.76 -3.40
C PHE A 196 0.42 2.86 -2.13
N PHE A 197 0.09 1.71 -1.55
CA PHE A 197 -0.44 1.54 -0.20
C PHE A 197 0.43 0.51 0.56
N HIS A 198 0.86 0.81 1.78
CA HIS A 198 1.79 -0.08 2.52
C HIS A 198 1.10 -1.27 3.21
N GLY A 199 1.92 -2.24 3.60
CA GLY A 199 1.57 -3.42 4.39
C GLY A 199 1.23 -3.11 5.86
N GLY A 200 1.77 -3.91 6.78
CA GLY A 200 1.59 -3.73 8.24
C GLY A 200 0.26 -4.23 8.82
N GLY A 201 -0.42 -5.17 8.16
CA GLY A 201 -1.60 -5.87 8.71
C GLY A 201 -2.81 -4.97 9.04
N PHE A 202 -2.90 -3.77 8.45
CA PHE A 202 -3.84 -2.71 8.84
C PHE A 202 -3.64 -2.15 10.28
N GLN A 203 -2.66 -2.63 11.05
CA GLN A 203 -2.35 -2.18 12.42
C GLN A 203 -1.17 -1.21 12.49
N THR A 204 -0.19 -1.39 11.58
CA THR A 204 1.08 -0.66 11.57
C THR A 204 1.49 -0.26 10.15
N GLY A 205 2.66 0.36 10.03
CA GLY A 205 3.24 0.89 8.80
C GLY A 205 3.17 2.43 8.77
N SER A 206 4.05 3.04 7.99
CA SER A 206 4.10 4.48 7.76
C SER A 206 4.49 4.79 6.31
N ALA A 207 4.14 5.99 5.86
CA ALA A 207 4.59 6.50 4.57
C ALA A 207 6.09 6.83 4.50
N ASN A 208 6.77 6.72 5.64
CA ASN A 208 8.14 7.12 5.81
C ASN A 208 9.09 5.91 5.84
N ASP A 209 8.57 4.70 6.10
CA ASP A 209 9.31 3.43 6.03
C ASP A 209 9.81 3.14 4.61
N TRP A 210 9.02 3.63 3.64
CA TRP A 210 9.07 3.35 2.23
C TRP A 210 9.25 4.70 1.49
N PRO A 211 10.46 5.30 1.58
CA PRO A 211 10.64 6.73 1.37
C PRO A 211 10.38 7.21 -0.06
N GLY A 212 9.92 8.46 -0.14
CA GLY A 212 9.11 9.03 -1.22
C GLY A 212 9.73 9.39 -2.53
N HIS A 213 10.97 8.99 -2.73
CA HIS A 213 11.39 8.61 -4.05
C HIS A 213 10.53 7.42 -4.59
N VAL A 214 9.89 6.54 -3.76
CA VAL A 214 9.11 5.34 -4.23
C VAL A 214 7.91 4.66 -3.41
N LEU A 215 7.07 5.29 -2.54
CA LEU A 215 5.59 4.94 -2.27
C LEU A 215 4.99 4.38 -0.87
N ALA A 216 3.67 4.54 -0.46
CA ALA A 216 3.12 4.37 0.97
C ALA A 216 1.56 4.31 1.44
N SER A 217 1.17 3.79 2.67
CA SER A 217 0.12 4.14 3.77
C SER A 217 -1.44 3.81 4.01
N LYS A 218 -1.98 3.88 5.30
CA LYS A 218 -3.27 3.31 5.93
C LYS A 218 -3.82 3.82 7.35
N GLY A 219 -5.06 3.43 7.85
CA GLY A 219 -5.55 3.46 9.30
C GLY A 219 -7.09 3.15 9.63
N PHE A 220 -7.54 2.46 10.72
CA PHE A 220 -8.95 1.87 10.84
C PHE A 220 -9.61 1.60 12.25
N LEU A 221 -10.98 1.66 12.40
CA LEU A 221 -11.87 1.17 13.53
C LEU A 221 -13.39 1.12 13.15
N SER A 222 -14.26 0.21 13.67
CA SER A 222 -15.72 0.10 13.30
C SER A 222 -16.65 -0.42 14.42
N LEU A 223 -17.94 -0.02 14.45
CA LEU A 223 -19.03 -0.65 15.25
C LEU A 223 -19.77 -1.78 14.52
N GLY A 224 -19.42 -2.12 13.28
CA GLY A 224 -20.15 -3.11 12.47
C GLY A 224 -21.47 -2.60 11.87
N ASP A 225 -21.64 -1.28 11.80
CA ASP A 225 -22.74 -0.61 11.10
C ASP A 225 -22.25 0.05 9.79
N GLN A 226 -23.16 0.70 9.06
CA GLN A 226 -22.89 1.37 7.78
C GLN A 226 -22.25 2.77 7.89
N PHE A 227 -22.07 3.27 9.13
CA PHE A 227 -21.62 4.63 9.41
C PHE A 227 -20.19 4.65 9.99
N THR A 228 -19.69 3.51 10.45
CA THR A 228 -18.41 3.38 11.15
C THR A 228 -17.58 2.23 10.58
N GLY A 229 -16.26 2.44 10.47
CA GLY A 229 -15.40 1.51 9.74
C GLY A 229 -14.79 2.14 8.50
N ASN A 230 -13.83 1.41 7.94
CA ASN A 230 -13.24 1.71 6.62
C ASN A 230 -12.62 3.11 6.47
N TYR A 231 -12.41 3.89 7.55
CA TYR A 231 -11.89 5.25 7.48
C TYR A 231 -10.60 5.34 6.66
N GLY A 232 -9.65 4.42 6.83
CA GLY A 232 -8.43 4.36 6.02
C GLY A 232 -8.63 3.97 4.55
N LEU A 233 -9.71 3.28 4.19
CA LEU A 233 -10.10 3.11 2.78
C LEU A 233 -10.70 4.41 2.23
N MET A 234 -11.39 5.18 3.08
CA MET A 234 -11.86 6.52 2.74
C MET A 234 -10.68 7.50 2.64
N ASP A 235 -9.65 7.39 3.46
CA ASP A 235 -8.40 8.17 3.38
C ASP A 235 -7.65 7.85 2.08
N GLN A 236 -7.50 6.56 1.77
CA GLN A 236 -6.94 6.10 0.49
C GLN A 236 -7.78 6.64 -0.70
N THR A 237 -9.11 6.62 -0.61
CA THR A 237 -10.00 7.20 -1.62
C THR A 237 -9.87 8.72 -1.72
N MET A 238 -9.74 9.42 -0.59
CA MET A 238 -9.57 10.87 -0.52
C MET A 238 -8.24 11.29 -1.18
N ILE A 239 -7.21 10.47 -1.02
CA ILE A 239 -5.93 10.63 -1.71
C ILE A 239 -6.09 10.41 -3.22
N LEU A 240 -6.77 9.36 -3.66
CA LEU A 240 -7.01 9.14 -5.10
C LEU A 240 -7.80 10.31 -5.74
N ARG A 241 -8.70 10.96 -4.99
CA ARG A 241 -9.36 12.22 -5.41
C ARG A 241 -8.40 13.39 -5.44
N TRP A 242 -7.60 13.58 -4.38
CA TRP A 242 -6.56 14.61 -4.33
C TRP A 242 -5.62 14.52 -5.53
N VAL A 243 -5.24 13.30 -5.95
CA VAL A 243 -4.38 13.03 -7.12
C VAL A 243 -5.06 13.48 -8.40
N ARG A 244 -6.27 12.99 -8.66
CA ARG A 244 -7.07 13.39 -9.82
C ARG A 244 -7.19 14.92 -9.92
N ASP A 245 -7.36 15.59 -8.78
CA ASP A 245 -7.65 17.02 -8.69
C ASP A 245 -6.39 17.92 -8.64
N ASN A 246 -5.18 17.38 -8.41
CA ASN A 246 -3.97 18.19 -8.17
C ASN A 246 -2.68 17.69 -8.84
N ILE A 247 -2.58 16.43 -9.29
CA ILE A 247 -1.30 15.86 -9.72
C ILE A 247 -0.75 16.50 -11.01
N TYR A 248 -1.61 17.15 -11.80
CA TYR A 248 -1.21 17.94 -12.97
C TYR A 248 -0.20 19.04 -12.61
N ALA A 249 -0.30 19.64 -11.42
CA ALA A 249 0.60 20.69 -10.93
C ALA A 249 2.04 20.20 -10.69
N PHE A 250 2.25 18.89 -10.75
CA PHE A 250 3.53 18.21 -10.59
C PHE A 250 4.01 17.56 -11.89
N ASN A 251 3.30 17.76 -13.00
CA ASN A 251 3.41 17.05 -14.29
C ASN A 251 2.86 15.61 -14.31
N GLY A 252 2.05 15.19 -13.33
CA GLY A 252 1.37 13.90 -13.38
C GLY A 252 0.16 13.89 -14.31
N ASP A 253 -0.05 12.76 -14.99
CA ASP A 253 -1.24 12.47 -15.78
C ASP A 253 -2.30 11.76 -14.92
N ALA A 254 -3.34 12.50 -14.54
CA ALA A 254 -4.48 11.98 -13.78
C ALA A 254 -5.28 10.88 -14.52
N GLY A 255 -5.14 10.76 -15.85
CA GLY A 255 -5.73 9.69 -16.64
C GLY A 255 -4.92 8.39 -16.63
N GLN A 256 -3.68 8.41 -16.14
CA GLN A 256 -2.79 7.24 -16.07
C GLN A 256 -2.30 7.03 -14.62
N VAL A 257 -3.25 6.87 -13.69
CA VAL A 257 -2.99 6.57 -12.26
C VAL A 257 -3.01 5.06 -12.02
N THR A 258 -1.89 4.47 -11.59
CA THR A 258 -1.78 3.04 -11.22
C THR A 258 -1.72 2.91 -9.70
N ILE A 259 -2.61 2.10 -9.12
CA ILE A 259 -2.52 1.78 -7.69
C ILE A 259 -1.67 0.53 -7.49
N ILE A 260 -0.71 0.59 -6.56
CA ILE A 260 0.14 -0.52 -6.14
C ILE A 260 -0.09 -0.73 -4.64
N GLY A 261 0.12 -1.93 -4.14
CA GLY A 261 0.19 -2.13 -2.71
C GLY A 261 0.82 -3.45 -2.37
N HIS A 262 1.35 -3.53 -1.15
CA HIS A 262 2.04 -4.72 -0.65
C HIS A 262 1.42 -5.25 0.63
N GLY A 263 1.33 -6.58 0.76
CA GLY A 263 0.77 -7.23 1.94
C GLY A 263 -0.65 -6.78 2.19
N ALA A 264 -0.85 -6.13 3.33
CA ALA A 264 -2.14 -5.52 3.64
C ALA A 264 -2.51 -4.39 2.64
N GLY A 265 -1.56 -3.64 2.10
CA GLY A 265 -1.79 -2.63 1.05
C GLY A 265 -2.24 -3.23 -0.28
N ALA A 266 -1.81 -4.45 -0.60
CA ALA A 266 -2.31 -5.21 -1.74
C ALA A 266 -3.80 -5.56 -1.58
N ALA A 267 -4.24 -5.87 -0.36
CA ALA A 267 -5.66 -5.99 -0.04
C ALA A 267 -6.41 -4.64 -0.19
N SER A 268 -5.81 -3.50 0.17
CA SER A 268 -6.40 -2.18 -0.14
C SER A 268 -6.58 -1.97 -1.65
N VAL A 269 -5.59 -2.31 -2.48
CA VAL A 269 -5.73 -2.27 -3.95
C VAL A 269 -6.91 -3.12 -4.42
N GLY A 270 -7.01 -4.36 -3.94
CA GLY A 270 -8.11 -5.26 -4.29
C GLY A 270 -9.49 -4.72 -3.89
N LEU A 271 -9.59 -4.09 -2.72
CA LEU A 271 -10.81 -3.43 -2.24
C LEU A 271 -11.18 -2.20 -3.08
N HIS A 272 -10.22 -1.37 -3.49
CA HIS A 272 -10.49 -0.22 -4.36
C HIS A 272 -11.10 -0.61 -5.72
N MET A 273 -10.76 -1.79 -6.26
CA MET A 273 -11.39 -2.33 -7.48
C MET A 273 -12.87 -2.75 -7.27
N LEU A 274 -13.32 -2.91 -6.02
CA LEU A 274 -14.69 -3.26 -5.65
C LEU A 274 -15.50 -2.08 -5.09
N MET A 275 -14.84 -1.00 -4.70
CA MET A 275 -15.45 0.16 -4.04
C MET A 275 -16.01 1.19 -5.03
N LYS A 276 -17.34 1.41 -4.98
CA LYS A 276 -18.00 2.52 -5.70
C LYS A 276 -17.34 3.89 -5.49
N PRO A 277 -16.92 4.29 -4.27
CA PRO A 277 -16.27 5.60 -4.05
C PRO A 277 -14.94 5.83 -4.78
N SER A 278 -14.31 4.75 -5.29
CA SER A 278 -13.00 4.76 -5.98
C SER A 278 -13.11 4.55 -7.50
N ALA A 279 -14.32 4.34 -8.02
CA ALA A 279 -14.55 4.11 -9.44
C ALA A 279 -14.00 5.27 -10.31
N GLY A 280 -13.24 4.93 -11.34
CA GLY A 280 -12.65 5.91 -12.26
C GLY A 280 -11.53 6.78 -11.69
N LEU A 281 -10.96 6.44 -10.52
CA LEU A 281 -9.81 7.16 -9.94
C LEU A 281 -8.45 6.52 -10.26
N PHE A 282 -8.42 5.39 -10.97
CA PHE A 282 -7.21 4.67 -11.38
C PHE A 282 -7.50 3.83 -12.64
N HIS A 283 -6.46 3.56 -13.43
CA HIS A 283 -6.54 2.82 -14.70
C HIS A 283 -5.91 1.42 -14.67
N ALA A 284 -5.09 1.12 -13.66
CA ALA A 284 -4.39 -0.15 -13.49
C ALA A 284 -4.08 -0.43 -12.01
N ALA A 285 -3.88 -1.70 -11.65
CA ALA A 285 -3.71 -2.14 -10.28
C ALA A 285 -2.60 -3.20 -10.11
N VAL A 286 -1.80 -3.12 -9.04
CA VAL A 286 -0.77 -4.11 -8.67
C VAL A 286 -0.89 -4.49 -7.19
N ALA A 287 -0.96 -5.78 -6.90
CA ALA A 287 -1.17 -6.33 -5.55
C ALA A 287 -0.06 -7.34 -5.20
N MET A 288 0.96 -6.88 -4.48
CA MET A 288 2.17 -7.64 -4.14
C MET A 288 1.97 -8.37 -2.81
N SER A 289 2.15 -9.69 -2.78
CA SER A 289 2.08 -10.53 -1.58
C SER A 289 0.83 -10.28 -0.70
N GLY A 290 -0.35 -10.15 -1.29
CA GLY A 290 -1.58 -9.99 -0.51
C GLY A 290 -2.84 -9.81 -1.34
N ALA A 291 -3.99 -10.12 -0.74
CA ALA A 291 -5.29 -10.14 -1.42
C ALA A 291 -6.45 -9.76 -0.49
N ASP A 292 -7.49 -9.17 -1.05
CA ASP A 292 -8.72 -8.75 -0.37
C ASP A 292 -9.67 -9.92 -0.04
N VAL A 293 -9.49 -11.08 -0.68
CA VAL A 293 -10.19 -12.34 -0.32
C VAL A 293 -9.56 -13.07 0.87
N SER A 294 -8.47 -12.55 1.42
CA SER A 294 -7.78 -13.13 2.59
C SER A 294 -8.56 -12.91 3.89
N TYR A 295 -8.84 -13.98 4.64
CA TYR A 295 -9.56 -13.91 5.92
C TYR A 295 -8.90 -12.99 6.96
N HIS A 296 -7.57 -12.85 6.89
CA HIS A 296 -6.79 -12.00 7.79
C HIS A 296 -6.64 -10.55 7.30
N GLN A 297 -7.27 -10.17 6.18
CA GLN A 297 -7.21 -8.82 5.61
C GLN A 297 -8.59 -8.11 5.59
N VAL A 298 -9.71 -8.84 5.72
CA VAL A 298 -11.07 -8.27 5.70
C VAL A 298 -12.00 -9.00 6.70
N ILE A 299 -12.78 -8.25 7.48
CA ILE A 299 -13.87 -8.76 8.32
C ILE A 299 -15.16 -8.81 7.49
N THR A 300 -15.52 -10.01 7.05
CA THR A 300 -16.73 -10.26 6.25
C THR A 300 -18.01 -10.40 7.08
N ASN A 301 -17.90 -10.62 8.39
CA ASN A 301 -19.00 -10.66 9.34
C ASN A 301 -18.96 -9.43 10.27
N PRO A 302 -19.85 -8.44 10.12
CA PRO A 302 -19.83 -7.21 10.92
C PRO A 302 -19.96 -7.44 12.43
N MET A 303 -20.58 -8.55 12.86
CA MET A 303 -20.67 -8.88 14.30
C MET A 303 -19.31 -9.17 14.93
N LEU A 304 -18.31 -9.59 14.16
CA LEU A 304 -16.94 -9.73 14.66
C LEU A 304 -16.31 -8.36 14.93
N ALA A 305 -16.49 -7.38 14.04
CA ALA A 305 -16.02 -6.01 14.24
C ALA A 305 -16.68 -5.38 15.47
N PHE A 306 -18.01 -5.49 15.59
CA PHE A 306 -18.77 -5.08 16.78
C PHE A 306 -18.19 -5.69 18.07
N ASN A 307 -18.01 -7.02 18.11
CA ASN A 307 -17.51 -7.72 19.29
C ASN A 307 -16.09 -7.29 19.66
N ASN A 308 -15.20 -7.07 18.68
CA ASN A 308 -13.85 -6.59 18.91
C ASN A 308 -13.85 -5.17 19.48
N THR A 309 -14.67 -4.27 18.94
CA THR A 309 -14.82 -2.91 19.48
C THR A 309 -15.40 -2.91 20.89
N MET A 310 -16.37 -3.77 21.21
CA MET A 310 -16.89 -3.91 22.59
C MET A 310 -15.86 -4.54 23.55
N LYS A 311 -14.94 -5.39 23.08
CA LYS A 311 -13.81 -5.89 23.89
C LYS A 311 -12.81 -4.78 24.20
N LEU A 312 -12.41 -3.99 23.20
CA LEU A 312 -11.57 -2.81 23.37
C LEU A 312 -12.20 -1.82 24.36
N GLY A 313 -13.52 -1.61 24.25
CA GLY A 313 -14.30 -0.83 25.22
C GLY A 313 -14.11 -1.31 26.65
N ARG A 314 -14.22 -2.63 26.90
CA ARG A 314 -13.96 -3.21 28.23
C ARG A 314 -12.53 -3.01 28.72
N GLN A 315 -11.51 -3.12 27.86
CA GLN A 315 -10.11 -2.92 28.27
C GLN A 315 -9.82 -1.50 28.77
N MET A 316 -10.50 -0.48 28.24
CA MET A 316 -10.32 0.93 28.64
C MET A 316 -11.42 1.45 29.60
N GLY A 317 -12.28 0.58 30.14
CA GLY A 317 -13.40 1.01 31.01
C GLY A 317 -14.51 1.79 30.28
N CYS A 318 -14.59 1.72 28.96
CA CYS A 318 -15.73 2.18 28.17
C CYS A 318 -16.83 1.11 28.14
N THR A 319 -17.47 0.90 29.29
CA THR A 319 -18.48 -0.15 29.54
C THR A 319 -19.89 0.43 29.76
N GLN A 320 -20.21 1.52 29.08
CA GLN A 320 -21.50 2.20 29.19
C GLN A 320 -22.64 1.32 28.62
N SER A 321 -23.87 1.56 29.07
CA SER A 321 -25.05 0.75 28.73
C SER A 321 -25.60 0.93 27.32
N SER A 322 -25.11 1.91 26.55
CA SER A 322 -25.55 2.16 25.17
C SER A 322 -24.35 2.38 24.24
N LEU A 323 -24.51 1.96 22.97
CA LEU A 323 -23.44 2.06 21.97
C LEU A 323 -22.96 3.51 21.73
N PRO A 324 -23.84 4.53 21.65
CA PRO A 324 -23.38 5.92 21.54
C PRO A 324 -22.56 6.37 22.76
N ALA A 325 -22.87 5.88 23.97
CA ALA A 325 -22.10 6.23 25.17
C ALA A 325 -20.74 5.53 25.21
N VAL A 326 -20.63 4.28 24.73
CA VAL A 326 -19.35 3.58 24.54
C VAL A 326 -18.50 4.28 23.47
N TRP A 327 -19.11 4.68 22.35
CA TRP A 327 -18.43 5.40 21.28
C TRP A 327 -17.94 6.78 21.73
N ASN A 328 -18.77 7.55 22.43
CA ASN A 328 -18.38 8.81 23.04
C ASN A 328 -17.25 8.64 24.05
N CYS A 329 -17.18 7.50 24.76
CA CYS A 329 -16.05 7.17 25.62
C CYS A 329 -14.76 6.93 24.83
N PHE A 330 -14.79 6.31 23.64
CA PHE A 330 -13.59 6.22 22.78
C PHE A 330 -13.11 7.59 22.30
N LEU A 331 -14.02 8.52 22.02
CA LEU A 331 -13.68 9.88 21.61
C LEU A 331 -12.97 10.69 22.72
N THR A 332 -13.08 10.30 23.99
CA THR A 332 -12.36 10.95 25.11
C THR A 332 -11.04 10.26 25.51
N ARG A 333 -10.68 9.11 24.91
CA ARG A 333 -9.41 8.41 25.20
C ARG A 333 -8.23 9.01 24.44
N SER A 334 -7.02 8.81 24.94
CA SER A 334 -5.81 9.09 24.18
C SER A 334 -5.59 8.01 23.10
N PRO A 335 -4.81 8.31 22.05
CA PRO A 335 -4.37 7.28 21.09
C PRO A 335 -3.55 6.17 21.77
N GLY A 336 -2.80 6.50 22.82
CA GLY A 336 -2.05 5.52 23.62
C GLY A 336 -2.98 4.51 24.30
N ASP A 337 -4.04 4.97 24.97
CA ASP A 337 -5.03 4.08 25.60
C ASP A 337 -5.64 3.10 24.58
N LEU A 338 -5.96 3.61 23.38
CA LEU A 338 -6.55 2.82 22.28
C LEU A 338 -5.58 1.74 21.78
N ILE A 339 -4.29 2.09 21.60
CA ILE A 339 -3.23 1.15 21.20
C ILE A 339 -2.99 0.10 22.28
N ASP A 340 -2.83 0.52 23.53
CA ASP A 340 -2.56 -0.40 24.65
C ASP A 340 -3.76 -1.32 24.93
N GLY A 341 -4.99 -0.79 24.84
CA GLY A 341 -6.22 -1.58 24.91
C GLY A 341 -6.35 -2.59 23.75
N ALA A 342 -5.91 -2.22 22.55
CA ALA A 342 -5.90 -3.10 21.38
C ALA A 342 -4.82 -4.19 21.47
N ARG A 343 -3.63 -3.86 22.01
CA ARG A 343 -2.54 -4.82 22.26
C ARG A 343 -2.95 -5.88 23.29
N ASN A 344 -3.67 -5.48 24.33
CA ASN A 344 -3.99 -6.33 25.47
C ASN A 344 -5.31 -7.13 25.36
N MET A 345 -6.07 -6.99 24.27
CA MET A 345 -7.32 -7.76 24.08
C MET A 345 -7.13 -9.08 23.34
N LEU A 346 -7.95 -10.08 23.69
CA LEU A 346 -7.93 -11.39 23.03
C LEU A 346 -8.61 -11.36 21.64
N VAL A 347 -7.82 -11.66 20.62
CA VAL A 347 -8.26 -11.89 19.23
C VAL A 347 -8.67 -13.36 19.06
N GLU A 348 -9.98 -13.64 19.08
CA GLU A 348 -10.53 -15.01 19.01
C GLU A 348 -10.74 -15.52 17.59
N TYR A 349 -10.96 -14.60 16.64
CA TYR A 349 -11.24 -14.89 15.22
C TYR A 349 -10.51 -13.87 14.34
N ASN A 350 -10.11 -14.27 13.13
CA ASN A 350 -9.12 -13.58 12.29
C ASN A 350 -7.73 -13.45 12.93
N ARG A 351 -6.69 -13.11 12.13
CA ARG A 351 -5.33 -12.86 12.62
C ARG A 351 -5.21 -11.50 13.33
N TYR A 352 -5.97 -10.50 12.87
CA TYR A 352 -6.01 -9.15 13.42
C TYR A 352 -7.45 -8.74 13.74
N ALA A 353 -7.63 -7.86 14.73
CA ALA A 353 -8.94 -7.51 15.25
C ALA A 353 -9.63 -6.33 14.54
N PHE A 354 -8.85 -5.38 14.00
CA PHE A 354 -9.36 -4.20 13.31
C PHE A 354 -8.89 -4.19 11.86
N LEU A 355 -9.81 -4.52 10.96
CA LEU A 355 -9.60 -4.65 9.53
C LEU A 355 -10.72 -3.90 8.80
N PRO A 356 -10.63 -3.70 7.47
CA PRO A 356 -11.78 -3.38 6.64
C PRO A 356 -12.98 -4.27 6.96
N VAL A 357 -14.16 -3.67 6.99
CA VAL A 357 -15.42 -4.35 7.36
C VAL A 357 -16.40 -4.24 6.20
N VAL A 358 -17.18 -5.30 5.97
CA VAL A 358 -18.35 -5.26 5.08
C VAL A 358 -19.47 -4.42 5.73
N ASP A 359 -19.37 -3.10 5.57
CA ASP A 359 -20.25 -2.10 6.17
C ASP A 359 -21.58 -1.89 5.41
N LYS A 360 -21.74 -2.51 4.23
CA LYS A 360 -22.89 -2.33 3.32
C LYS A 360 -23.00 -0.91 2.71
N ASN A 361 -21.94 -0.12 2.80
CA ASN A 361 -21.86 1.25 2.29
C ASN A 361 -20.62 1.44 1.42
N VAL A 362 -19.42 1.41 2.01
CA VAL A 362 -18.14 1.42 1.27
C VAL A 362 -17.88 0.05 0.65
N LEU A 363 -18.05 -1.01 1.44
CA LEU A 363 -17.86 -2.40 1.02
C LEU A 363 -19.20 -3.13 1.10
N LEU A 364 -19.82 -3.28 -0.07
CA LEU A 364 -21.20 -3.75 -0.20
C LEU A 364 -21.37 -5.23 0.16
N ASP A 365 -20.37 -6.07 -0.07
CA ASP A 365 -20.38 -7.45 0.41
C ASP A 365 -18.96 -8.02 0.59
N SER A 366 -18.86 -9.29 1.03
CA SER A 366 -17.59 -10.03 1.03
C SER A 366 -16.90 -9.93 -0.34
N PRO A 367 -15.61 -9.54 -0.42
CA PRO A 367 -14.89 -9.41 -1.68
C PRO A 367 -14.95 -10.66 -2.56
N GLU A 368 -14.85 -11.84 -1.95
CA GLU A 368 -15.00 -13.12 -2.64
C GLU A 368 -16.38 -13.27 -3.31
N ARG A 369 -17.47 -12.91 -2.61
CA ARG A 369 -18.83 -13.00 -3.17
C ARG A 369 -19.04 -11.97 -4.28
N MET A 370 -18.52 -10.75 -4.11
CA MET A 370 -18.59 -9.72 -5.15
C MET A 370 -17.89 -10.17 -6.43
N LEU A 371 -16.70 -10.76 -6.33
CA LEU A 371 -15.97 -11.28 -7.49
C LEU A 371 -16.66 -12.51 -8.13
N GLN A 372 -17.12 -13.47 -7.32
CA GLN A 372 -17.89 -14.64 -7.80
C GLN A 372 -19.16 -14.24 -8.55
N GLN A 373 -19.83 -13.18 -8.11
CA GLN A 373 -21.02 -12.61 -8.76
C GLN A 373 -20.69 -11.64 -9.90
N LYS A 374 -19.40 -11.44 -10.22
CA LYS A 374 -18.89 -10.51 -11.24
C LYS A 374 -19.32 -9.05 -11.03
N LEU A 375 -19.48 -8.65 -9.77
CA LEU A 375 -19.85 -7.30 -9.33
C LEU A 375 -18.62 -6.39 -9.12
N MET A 376 -17.55 -6.59 -9.91
CA MET A 376 -16.34 -5.77 -9.85
C MET A 376 -16.62 -4.39 -10.43
N VAL A 377 -16.31 -3.34 -9.66
CA VAL A 377 -16.63 -1.95 -10.02
C VAL A 377 -15.60 -1.34 -10.97
N SER A 378 -14.34 -1.77 -10.87
CA SER A 378 -13.26 -1.29 -11.74
C SER A 378 -12.42 -2.47 -12.24
N PRO A 379 -12.86 -3.13 -13.34
CA PRO A 379 -12.19 -4.29 -13.94
C PRO A 379 -10.96 -3.86 -14.76
N VAL A 380 -10.05 -3.13 -14.14
CA VAL A 380 -8.80 -2.66 -14.75
C VAL A 380 -7.79 -3.80 -14.93
N PRO A 381 -6.75 -3.65 -15.77
CA PRO A 381 -5.58 -4.52 -15.76
C PRO A 381 -5.01 -4.68 -14.34
N TYR A 382 -4.62 -5.91 -14.00
CA TYR A 382 -4.24 -6.30 -12.66
C TYR A 382 -2.98 -7.18 -12.67
N VAL A 383 -1.98 -6.82 -11.88
CA VAL A 383 -0.82 -7.68 -11.59
C VAL A 383 -0.90 -8.13 -10.13
N THR A 384 -0.58 -9.38 -9.85
CA THR A 384 -0.38 -9.84 -8.47
C THR A 384 0.77 -10.84 -8.37
N GLY A 385 1.17 -11.21 -7.16
CA GLY A 385 2.24 -12.17 -6.96
C GLY A 385 2.60 -12.36 -5.50
N VAL A 386 3.64 -13.16 -5.27
CA VAL A 386 4.13 -13.57 -3.95
C VAL A 386 5.66 -13.66 -3.96
N ASN A 387 6.26 -13.55 -2.78
CA ASN A 387 7.64 -13.99 -2.54
C ASN A 387 7.62 -15.45 -2.06
N VAL A 388 8.60 -16.27 -2.42
CA VAL A 388 8.60 -17.71 -2.07
C VAL A 388 8.63 -17.98 -0.55
N ASP A 389 9.08 -17.02 0.27
CA ASP A 389 9.13 -17.12 1.73
C ASP A 389 8.35 -15.98 2.44
N ASP A 390 7.24 -15.50 1.85
CA ASP A 390 6.34 -14.49 2.47
C ASP A 390 5.96 -14.86 3.93
N GLY A 391 5.80 -16.14 4.24
CA GLY A 391 5.48 -16.67 5.56
C GLY A 391 6.50 -16.37 6.66
N GLY A 392 7.73 -15.97 6.32
CA GLY A 392 8.76 -15.59 7.31
C GLY A 392 8.35 -14.41 8.21
N GLU A 393 7.44 -13.55 7.75
CA GLU A 393 6.84 -12.47 8.53
C GLU A 393 6.18 -12.97 9.83
N VAL A 394 5.61 -14.18 9.81
CA VAL A 394 4.91 -14.76 10.96
C VAL A 394 5.86 -15.04 12.12
N LEU A 395 7.12 -15.40 11.84
CA LEU A 395 8.16 -15.56 12.87
C LEU A 395 8.68 -14.21 13.38
N LEU A 396 8.81 -13.21 12.51
CA LEU A 396 9.23 -11.85 12.90
C LEU A 396 8.20 -11.13 13.79
N ALA A 397 6.93 -11.48 13.69
CA ALA A 397 5.88 -10.99 14.60
C ALA A 397 6.10 -11.43 16.06
N GLU A 398 6.86 -12.50 16.31
CA GLU A 398 7.10 -13.08 17.64
C GLU A 398 8.53 -12.82 18.11
N ARG A 399 8.75 -11.61 18.63
CA ARG A 399 10.09 -11.11 19.00
C ARG A 399 10.82 -11.92 20.06
N ASP A 400 10.12 -12.64 20.94
CA ASP A 400 10.78 -13.54 21.89
C ASP A 400 11.56 -14.67 21.18
N LEU A 401 11.16 -15.04 19.95
CA LEU A 401 11.90 -16.01 19.12
C LEU A 401 13.25 -15.47 18.65
N ALA A 402 13.48 -14.15 18.64
CA ALA A 402 14.78 -13.58 18.30
C ALA A 402 15.90 -14.05 19.25
N ARG A 403 15.56 -14.32 20.53
CA ARG A 403 16.49 -14.89 21.53
C ARG A 403 16.99 -16.28 21.18
N VAL A 404 16.28 -17.01 20.32
CA VAL A 404 16.61 -18.36 19.82
C VAL A 404 16.81 -18.37 18.30
N GLN A 405 17.20 -17.23 17.72
CA GLN A 405 17.46 -17.05 16.28
C GLN A 405 16.29 -17.49 15.38
N PHE A 406 15.06 -17.34 15.85
CA PHE A 406 13.82 -17.78 15.20
C PHE A 406 13.72 -19.29 14.93
N LEU A 407 14.52 -20.12 15.62
CA LEU A 407 14.32 -21.57 15.64
C LEU A 407 13.03 -21.92 16.39
N ILE A 408 12.31 -22.91 15.86
CA ILE A 408 11.03 -23.38 16.37
C ILE A 408 10.98 -24.91 16.36
N ASP A 409 10.08 -25.49 17.16
CA ASP A 409 9.88 -26.93 17.26
C ASP A 409 8.50 -27.36 16.72
N GLN A 410 8.29 -28.68 16.65
CA GLN A 410 7.01 -29.28 16.23
C GLN A 410 5.82 -28.86 17.11
N LYS A 411 6.06 -28.50 18.38
CA LYS A 411 5.02 -28.06 19.32
C LYS A 411 4.54 -26.64 18.98
N TYR A 412 5.46 -25.75 18.64
CA TYR A 412 5.15 -24.42 18.11
C TYR A 412 4.35 -24.53 16.80
N VAL A 413 4.80 -25.36 15.86
CA VAL A 413 4.10 -25.58 14.58
C VAL A 413 2.68 -26.09 14.81
N HIS A 414 2.49 -27.12 15.65
CA HIS A 414 1.16 -27.62 16.01
C HIS A 414 0.26 -26.53 16.62
N TYR A 415 0.78 -25.73 17.56
CA TYR A 415 0.03 -24.62 18.15
C TYR A 415 -0.42 -23.59 17.11
N LYS A 416 0.46 -23.21 16.16
CA LYS A 416 0.12 -22.24 15.12
C LYS A 416 -0.85 -22.78 14.06
N ILE A 417 -0.77 -24.07 13.71
CA ILE A 417 -1.76 -24.72 12.86
C ILE A 417 -3.13 -24.75 13.56
N LEU A 418 -3.17 -25.09 14.85
CA LEU A 418 -4.40 -25.08 15.65
C LEU A 418 -5.02 -23.67 15.74
N ASP A 419 -4.20 -22.65 16.02
CA ASP A 419 -4.62 -21.25 16.07
C ASP A 419 -5.18 -20.77 14.71
N TYR A 420 -4.50 -21.10 13.61
CA TYR A 420 -4.95 -20.83 12.24
C TYR A 420 -6.31 -21.48 11.94
N VAL A 421 -6.47 -22.78 12.22
CA VAL A 421 -7.72 -23.52 11.97
C VAL A 421 -8.88 -22.91 12.76
N ILE A 422 -8.67 -22.62 14.06
CA ILE A 422 -9.70 -22.01 14.93
C ILE A 422 -10.10 -20.61 14.42
N LYS A 423 -9.11 -19.74 14.14
CA LYS A 423 -9.36 -18.33 13.76
C LYS A 423 -9.88 -18.16 12.34
N ARG A 424 -9.55 -19.06 11.42
CA ARG A 424 -9.97 -19.00 10.01
C ARG A 424 -11.39 -19.51 9.79
N ASN A 425 -11.75 -20.66 10.38
CA ASN A 425 -13.11 -21.17 10.29
C ASN A 425 -13.49 -22.03 11.49
N TYR A 426 -14.16 -21.40 12.46
CA TYR A 426 -14.61 -22.05 13.69
C TYR A 426 -15.64 -23.18 13.49
N THR A 427 -16.22 -23.32 12.28
CA THR A 427 -17.15 -24.41 11.92
C THR A 427 -16.46 -25.66 11.37
N THR A 428 -15.16 -25.59 11.04
CA THR A 428 -14.39 -26.74 10.56
C THR A 428 -14.13 -27.74 11.70
N ASN A 429 -14.21 -29.04 11.41
CA ASN A 429 -13.75 -30.07 12.36
C ASN A 429 -12.23 -29.92 12.56
N ARG A 430 -11.83 -29.54 13.77
CA ARG A 430 -10.50 -28.98 14.04
C ARG A 430 -9.42 -30.05 13.97
N GLU A 431 -9.62 -31.21 14.59
CA GLU A 431 -8.59 -32.24 14.71
C GLU A 431 -8.16 -32.81 13.35
N PRO A 432 -9.06 -33.22 12.43
CA PRO A 432 -8.65 -33.71 11.11
C PRO A 432 -7.99 -32.63 10.26
N ALA A 433 -8.41 -31.37 10.38
CA ALA A 433 -7.80 -30.25 9.67
C ALA A 433 -6.38 -29.96 10.18
N VAL A 434 -6.17 -29.97 11.50
CA VAL A 434 -4.85 -29.77 12.12
C VAL A 434 -3.89 -30.90 11.75
N GLU A 435 -4.31 -32.16 11.86
CA GLU A 435 -3.41 -33.28 11.52
C GLU A 435 -3.15 -33.38 10.00
N ALA A 436 -4.11 -33.03 9.13
CA ALA A 436 -3.86 -32.96 7.69
C ALA A 436 -2.85 -31.86 7.30
N ILE A 437 -2.98 -30.66 7.87
CA ILE A 437 -2.02 -29.57 7.63
C ILE A 437 -0.64 -29.96 8.19
N LYS A 438 -0.59 -30.46 9.42
CA LYS A 438 0.65 -30.93 10.05
C LYS A 438 1.32 -32.04 9.23
N TYR A 439 0.54 -32.94 8.61
CA TYR A 439 1.09 -33.98 7.75
C TYR A 439 1.75 -33.43 6.49
N GLU A 440 1.14 -32.44 5.83
CA GLU A 440 1.69 -31.80 4.62
C GLU A 440 2.98 -31.01 4.90
N TYR A 441 3.03 -30.28 6.03
CA TYR A 441 4.15 -29.41 6.40
C TYR A 441 5.04 -30.00 7.51
N THR A 442 5.16 -31.33 7.58
CA THR A 442 6.19 -32.01 8.36
C THR A 442 7.32 -32.46 7.45
N TYR A 443 8.56 -32.07 7.77
CA TYR A 443 9.74 -32.61 7.11
C TYR A 443 9.97 -34.07 7.54
N TRP A 444 9.32 -35.01 6.86
CA TRP A 444 9.34 -36.43 7.20
C TRP A 444 10.70 -37.14 7.26
N PRO A 445 11.75 -36.73 6.50
CA PRO A 445 13.08 -37.35 6.62
C PRO A 445 13.73 -37.16 7.99
N ASP A 446 13.52 -36.01 8.63
CA ASP A 446 13.87 -35.77 10.04
C ASP A 446 12.91 -34.75 10.68
N PRO A 447 11.82 -35.21 11.34
CA PRO A 447 10.87 -34.31 12.00
C PRO A 447 11.43 -33.52 13.19
N ALA A 448 12.67 -33.80 13.63
CA ALA A 448 13.34 -33.13 14.75
C ALA A 448 14.41 -32.11 14.31
N ASP A 449 14.71 -32.01 13.00
CA ASP A 449 15.57 -30.95 12.46
C ASP A 449 14.86 -29.59 12.54
N ASN A 450 15.20 -28.78 13.54
CA ASN A 450 14.57 -27.46 13.78
C ASN A 450 14.77 -26.47 12.62
N ASP A 451 15.81 -26.60 11.80
CA ASP A 451 15.98 -25.77 10.60
C ASP A 451 14.97 -26.17 9.52
N LYS A 452 14.70 -27.47 9.38
CA LYS A 452 13.67 -27.99 8.46
C LYS A 452 12.26 -27.74 8.96
N VAL A 453 12.01 -27.87 10.27
CA VAL A 453 10.74 -27.48 10.90
C VAL A 453 10.45 -25.99 10.67
N ARG A 454 11.46 -25.13 10.79
CA ARG A 454 11.35 -23.71 10.44
C ARG A 454 11.02 -23.49 8.96
N GLN A 455 11.69 -24.19 8.04
CA GLN A 455 11.45 -24.07 6.60
C GLN A 455 10.03 -24.51 6.21
N GLU A 456 9.55 -25.67 6.67
CA GLU A 456 8.19 -26.12 6.38
C GLU A 456 7.12 -25.25 7.07
N PHE A 457 7.41 -24.66 8.23
CA PHE A 457 6.52 -23.66 8.84
C PHE A 457 6.42 -22.38 8.02
N ILE A 458 7.54 -21.88 7.48
CA ILE A 458 7.55 -20.73 6.58
C ILE A 458 6.73 -21.06 5.33
N ARG A 459 6.91 -22.25 4.74
CA ARG A 459 6.09 -22.73 3.61
C ARG A 459 4.60 -22.79 3.96
N PHE A 460 4.22 -23.38 5.09
CA PHE A 460 2.84 -23.37 5.60
C PHE A 460 2.26 -21.95 5.70
N ALA A 461 3.01 -21.02 6.29
CA ALA A 461 2.58 -19.64 6.44
C ALA A 461 2.49 -18.92 5.07
N THR A 462 3.44 -19.14 4.16
CA THR A 462 3.43 -18.65 2.79
C THR A 462 2.16 -19.12 2.06
N ASP A 463 1.87 -20.41 2.10
CA ASP A 463 0.71 -21.01 1.42
C ASP A 463 -0.63 -20.57 2.04
N ALA A 464 -0.73 -20.56 3.37
CA ALA A 464 -1.96 -20.26 4.10
C ALA A 464 -2.35 -18.77 4.08
N TYR A 465 -1.37 -17.86 4.15
CA TYR A 465 -1.62 -16.42 4.21
C TYR A 465 -1.46 -15.71 2.87
N TYR A 466 -0.62 -16.21 1.96
CA TYR A 466 -0.26 -15.46 0.74
C TYR A 466 -0.63 -16.22 -0.53
N VAL A 467 -0.02 -17.38 -0.82
CA VAL A 467 -0.20 -18.10 -2.11
C VAL A 467 -1.65 -18.48 -2.38
N ALA A 468 -2.33 -19.14 -1.43
CA ALA A 468 -3.70 -19.58 -1.65
C ALA A 468 -4.69 -18.41 -1.90
N PRO A 469 -4.75 -17.34 -1.07
CA PRO A 469 -5.67 -16.24 -1.32
C PRO A 469 -5.25 -15.34 -2.50
N VAL A 470 -3.95 -15.15 -2.77
CA VAL A 470 -3.48 -14.40 -3.96
C VAL A 470 -3.87 -15.15 -5.24
N SER A 471 -3.62 -16.45 -5.31
CA SER A 471 -4.01 -17.27 -6.48
C SER A 471 -5.53 -17.26 -6.68
N LYS A 472 -6.31 -17.33 -5.59
CA LYS A 472 -7.77 -17.22 -5.63
C LYS A 472 -8.25 -15.85 -6.12
N ALA A 473 -7.62 -14.76 -5.67
CA ALA A 473 -7.93 -13.41 -6.14
C ALA A 473 -7.59 -13.24 -7.63
N ALA A 474 -6.45 -13.76 -8.09
CA ALA A 474 -6.06 -13.76 -9.50
C ALA A 474 -7.11 -14.47 -10.38
N GLN A 475 -7.51 -15.69 -10.00
CA GLN A 475 -8.56 -16.44 -10.70
C GLN A 475 -9.88 -15.65 -10.74
N LEU A 476 -10.39 -15.25 -9.57
CA LEU A 476 -11.68 -14.59 -9.45
C LEU A 476 -11.73 -13.24 -10.19
N ARG A 477 -10.61 -12.49 -10.24
CA ARG A 477 -10.52 -11.24 -11.01
C ARG A 477 -10.47 -11.49 -12.52
N SER A 478 -9.80 -12.54 -12.97
CA SER A 478 -9.82 -12.96 -14.37
C SER A 478 -11.23 -13.40 -14.81
N GLU A 479 -11.95 -14.14 -13.96
CA GLU A 479 -13.33 -14.57 -14.22
C GLU A 479 -14.33 -13.38 -14.20
N ALA A 480 -14.03 -12.34 -13.43
CA ALA A 480 -14.80 -11.10 -13.32
C ALA A 480 -14.39 -10.00 -14.35
N GLY A 481 -13.43 -10.29 -15.25
CA GLY A 481 -13.16 -9.48 -16.45
C GLY A 481 -11.89 -8.62 -16.44
N SER A 482 -11.06 -8.67 -15.40
CA SER A 482 -9.73 -8.03 -15.43
C SER A 482 -8.74 -8.85 -16.28
N MET A 483 -7.85 -8.18 -17.01
CA MET A 483 -6.64 -8.80 -17.55
C MET A 483 -5.65 -9.02 -16.41
N VAL A 484 -5.33 -10.28 -16.08
CA VAL A 484 -4.53 -10.66 -14.91
C VAL A 484 -3.15 -11.18 -15.32
N PHE A 485 -2.10 -10.65 -14.67
CA PHE A 485 -0.74 -11.20 -14.70
C PHE A 485 -0.34 -11.64 -13.29
N MET A 486 0.47 -12.70 -13.20
CA MET A 486 0.99 -13.19 -11.92
C MET A 486 2.50 -13.38 -11.95
N TYR A 487 3.19 -12.96 -10.89
CA TYR A 487 4.62 -13.22 -10.67
C TYR A 487 4.87 -14.05 -9.41
N VAL A 488 6.02 -14.71 -9.36
CA VAL A 488 6.60 -15.30 -8.16
C VAL A 488 8.02 -14.77 -8.05
N ASN A 489 8.31 -14.02 -6.99
CA ASN A 489 9.68 -13.56 -6.73
C ASN A 489 10.47 -14.67 -6.02
N ASN A 490 11.56 -15.09 -6.67
CA ASN A 490 12.52 -16.07 -6.16
C ASN A 490 13.95 -15.50 -6.11
N TYR A 491 14.10 -14.17 -6.07
CA TYR A 491 15.40 -13.50 -5.96
C TYR A 491 15.78 -13.28 -4.48
N SER A 492 16.84 -13.95 -4.02
CA SER A 492 17.37 -13.76 -2.66
C SER A 492 18.37 -12.60 -2.63
N ILE A 493 18.08 -11.56 -1.83
CA ILE A 493 18.92 -10.37 -1.71
C ILE A 493 20.28 -10.72 -1.10
N THR A 494 21.34 -10.39 -1.84
CA THR A 494 22.73 -10.71 -1.49
C THR A 494 23.41 -9.63 -0.65
N ALA A 495 22.78 -8.46 -0.51
CA ALA A 495 23.28 -7.32 0.23
C ALA A 495 23.74 -7.64 1.66
N ARG A 496 24.76 -6.90 2.13
CA ARG A 496 25.38 -7.07 3.46
C ARG A 496 25.35 -5.77 4.26
N SER A 497 25.21 -5.87 5.58
CA SER A 497 25.17 -4.73 6.52
C SER A 497 25.93 -5.03 7.82
N GLY A 498 26.17 -3.98 8.61
CA GLY A 498 26.95 -4.04 9.85
C GLY A 498 28.47 -4.09 9.63
N ALA A 499 29.23 -3.92 10.72
CA ALA A 499 30.70 -3.93 10.68
C ALA A 499 31.26 -5.31 10.29
N ASP A 500 30.57 -6.38 10.72
CA ASP A 500 30.95 -7.77 10.48
C ASP A 500 30.48 -8.31 9.11
N GLY A 501 29.77 -7.50 8.31
CA GLY A 501 29.39 -7.83 6.94
C GLY A 501 28.38 -8.98 6.80
N HIS A 502 27.51 -9.17 7.79
CA HIS A 502 26.41 -10.14 7.73
C HIS A 502 25.42 -9.81 6.60
N ARG A 503 24.65 -10.80 6.12
CA ARG A 503 23.58 -10.55 5.14
C ARG A 503 22.52 -9.61 5.74
N LEU A 504 22.03 -8.69 4.92
CA LEU A 504 20.97 -7.76 5.25
C LEU A 504 19.65 -8.48 5.56
N VAL A 505 19.36 -9.52 4.77
CA VAL A 505 18.28 -10.48 5.01
C VAL A 505 18.93 -11.78 5.51
N PRO A 506 18.64 -12.23 6.74
CA PRO A 506 19.15 -13.50 7.28
C PRO A 506 18.82 -14.69 6.37
N ASP A 507 19.77 -15.63 6.22
CA ASP A 507 19.63 -16.78 5.30
C ASP A 507 18.36 -17.61 5.54
N TRP A 508 17.90 -17.73 6.79
CA TRP A 508 16.69 -18.48 7.14
C TRP A 508 15.39 -17.85 6.60
N MET A 509 15.40 -16.57 6.23
CA MET A 509 14.25 -15.86 5.67
C MET A 509 14.11 -16.00 4.15
N GLY A 510 15.10 -16.61 3.47
CA GLY A 510 15.05 -16.88 2.03
C GLY A 510 14.72 -15.64 1.18
N VAL A 511 13.58 -15.67 0.50
CA VAL A 511 12.98 -14.53 -0.20
C VAL A 511 11.79 -14.02 0.61
N CYS A 512 12.12 -13.17 1.58
CA CYS A 512 11.25 -12.65 2.62
C CYS A 512 10.03 -11.85 2.13
N HIS A 513 9.05 -11.64 3.03
CA HIS A 513 7.82 -10.90 2.73
C HIS A 513 8.03 -9.52 2.10
N GLU A 514 8.99 -8.73 2.58
CA GLU A 514 9.26 -7.37 2.08
C GLU A 514 10.40 -7.35 1.04
N CYS A 515 10.87 -8.50 0.56
CA CYS A 515 12.09 -8.57 -0.25
C CYS A 515 11.91 -7.94 -1.65
N ASP A 516 10.75 -8.07 -2.28
CA ASP A 516 10.43 -7.36 -3.51
C ASP A 516 10.26 -5.85 -3.32
N LEU A 517 9.97 -5.36 -2.10
CA LEU A 517 9.94 -3.92 -1.82
C LEU A 517 11.33 -3.28 -1.84
N TYR A 518 12.35 -3.93 -1.28
CA TYR A 518 13.73 -3.42 -1.38
C TYR A 518 14.19 -3.24 -2.84
N LEU A 519 13.74 -4.14 -3.73
CA LEU A 519 14.01 -4.09 -5.17
C LEU A 519 13.17 -3.01 -5.87
N LEU A 520 11.86 -2.96 -5.62
CA LEU A 520 10.94 -1.97 -6.21
C LEU A 520 11.31 -0.53 -5.84
N PHE A 521 11.76 -0.32 -4.60
CA PHE A 521 12.10 1.00 -4.09
C PHE A 521 13.51 1.47 -4.49
N GLY A 522 14.20 0.74 -5.36
CA GLY A 522 15.51 1.12 -5.87
C GLY A 522 16.58 1.24 -4.79
N PHE A 523 16.42 0.58 -3.63
CA PHE A 523 17.38 0.68 -2.53
C PHE A 523 18.81 0.26 -2.93
N PRO A 524 19.04 -0.73 -3.82
CA PRO A 524 20.37 -1.00 -4.38
C PRO A 524 21.01 0.21 -5.08
N TRP A 525 20.20 1.05 -5.72
CA TRP A 525 20.61 2.24 -6.48
C TRP A 525 20.70 3.51 -5.63
N MET A 526 20.15 3.50 -4.42
CA MET A 526 19.99 4.68 -3.59
C MET A 526 21.28 5.07 -2.86
N PRO A 527 21.68 6.36 -2.84
CA PRO A 527 22.83 6.80 -2.07
C PRO A 527 22.53 6.72 -0.56
N LYS A 528 23.58 6.49 0.25
CA LYS A 528 23.46 6.23 1.69
C LYS A 528 22.71 7.29 2.48
N ASN A 529 22.76 8.56 2.07
CA ASN A 529 22.06 9.66 2.73
C ASN A 529 20.55 9.75 2.41
N LEU A 530 20.05 8.96 1.44
CA LEU A 530 18.63 8.85 1.13
C LEU A 530 18.02 7.54 1.65
N LEU A 531 18.83 6.50 1.88
CA LEU A 531 18.40 5.24 2.48
C LEU A 531 17.88 5.44 3.91
N PRO A 532 16.84 4.68 4.33
CA PRO A 532 16.44 4.56 5.74
C PRO A 532 17.65 4.25 6.64
N LEU A 533 17.66 4.79 7.86
CA LEU A 533 18.79 4.66 8.81
C LEU A 533 19.31 3.21 9.00
N PRO A 534 18.48 2.15 9.10
CA PRO A 534 18.96 0.77 9.18
C PRO A 534 19.77 0.30 7.96
N LEU A 535 19.53 0.92 6.80
CA LEU A 535 20.04 0.50 5.49
C LEU A 535 21.22 1.36 5.00
N GLN A 536 21.58 2.45 5.68
CA GLN A 536 22.73 3.30 5.29
C GLN A 536 24.07 2.56 5.42
N GLY A 537 24.13 1.56 6.31
CA GLY A 537 25.24 0.62 6.42
C GLY A 537 25.31 -0.43 5.30
N ALA A 538 24.23 -0.61 4.52
CA ALA A 538 24.13 -1.68 3.54
C ALA A 538 25.10 -1.50 2.36
N SER A 539 25.50 -2.65 1.82
CA SER A 539 26.30 -2.82 0.61
C SER A 539 25.56 -3.78 -0.30
N TRP A 540 25.17 -3.29 -1.48
CA TRP A 540 24.33 -4.01 -2.45
C TRP A 540 25.19 -4.47 -3.63
N SER A 541 24.96 -5.71 -4.08
CA SER A 541 25.69 -6.29 -5.22
C SER A 541 25.19 -5.76 -6.56
N ASP A 542 25.91 -6.09 -7.64
CA ASP A 542 25.45 -5.80 -9.01
C ASP A 542 24.25 -6.69 -9.41
N ASP A 543 24.10 -7.87 -8.81
CA ASP A 543 22.92 -8.72 -8.98
C ASP A 543 21.69 -8.09 -8.31
N ASP A 544 21.84 -7.53 -7.10
CA ASP A 544 20.75 -6.84 -6.39
C ASP A 544 20.27 -5.62 -7.21
N ARG A 545 21.22 -4.91 -7.85
CA ARG A 545 20.94 -3.79 -8.77
C ARG A 545 20.18 -4.24 -10.01
N SER A 546 20.56 -5.37 -10.61
CA SER A 546 19.93 -5.92 -11.82
C SER A 546 18.52 -6.45 -11.52
N ALA A 547 18.32 -7.11 -10.38
CA ALA A 547 17.00 -7.54 -9.92
C ALA A 547 16.08 -6.33 -9.65
N SER A 548 16.62 -5.27 -9.03
CA SER A 548 15.92 -4.00 -8.80
C SER A 548 15.52 -3.31 -10.11
N ASP A 549 16.44 -3.17 -11.07
CA ASP A 549 16.13 -2.59 -12.39
C ASP A 549 15.07 -3.40 -13.16
N THR A 550 15.14 -4.73 -13.08
CA THR A 550 14.14 -5.62 -13.69
C THR A 550 12.74 -5.37 -13.12
N LEU A 551 12.59 -5.38 -11.79
CA LEU A 551 11.29 -5.19 -11.14
C LEU A 551 10.74 -3.77 -11.32
N MET A 552 11.59 -2.75 -11.18
CA MET A 552 11.22 -1.37 -11.46
C MET A 552 10.76 -1.19 -12.91
N THR A 553 11.46 -1.79 -13.87
CA THR A 553 11.11 -1.75 -15.30
C THR A 553 9.78 -2.46 -15.59
N MET A 554 9.48 -3.57 -14.91
CA MET A 554 8.19 -4.25 -15.04
C MET A 554 7.02 -3.36 -14.56
N TRP A 555 7.09 -2.78 -13.36
CA TRP A 555 5.98 -1.95 -12.84
C TRP A 555 5.86 -0.61 -13.56
N LYS A 556 6.99 -0.03 -13.98
CA LYS A 556 7.05 1.11 -14.92
C LYS A 556 6.31 0.81 -16.23
N GLY A 557 6.64 -0.32 -16.85
CA GLY A 557 6.05 -0.75 -18.12
C GLY A 557 4.56 -0.95 -17.98
N PHE A 558 4.12 -1.65 -16.93
CA PHE A 558 2.72 -1.89 -16.63
C PHE A 558 1.93 -0.60 -16.36
N ALA A 559 2.46 0.33 -15.55
CA ALA A 559 1.83 1.63 -15.28
C ALA A 559 1.75 2.57 -16.50
N SER A 560 2.43 2.20 -17.59
CA SER A 560 2.49 2.94 -18.85
C SER A 560 1.59 2.36 -19.95
N VAL A 561 0.88 1.25 -19.68
CA VAL A 561 -0.06 0.63 -20.63
C VAL A 561 -1.39 1.40 -20.63
N ARG A 562 -1.98 1.57 -21.82
CA ARG A 562 -3.26 2.26 -22.04
C ARG A 562 -4.33 1.31 -22.59
#